data_AF-A0A8C7MPH3-F1
#
_entry.id   AF-A0A8C7MPH3-F1
#
_cell.length_a   1.000
_cell.length_b   1.000
_cell.length_c   1.000
_cell.angle_alpha   90.00
_cell.angle_beta   90.00
_cell.angle_gamma   90.00
#
_symmetry.space_group_name_H-M   'P 1'
#
loop_
_entity.id
_entity.type
_entity.pdbx_description
1 polymer ?
#
loop_
_entity_poly.entity_id
_entity_poly.type
_entity_poly.pdbx_seq_one_letter_code
_entity_poly.pdbx_strand_id
1 'polypeptide(L)'
;MKTFVLLMCLAVGCLAQTPRPCRSPPLLTGAMSVANEKVNAYAKYDYDALGERIRFKEMGSYENKTFGLDALLLFREGVMYTINHKNRTCKKERLNKEDFHPMEIPADAALLGQVILGSSSGPGQGLLVNTWYGERATPTGGKDKWLSTFTEFGCIPVSTTYYTDKTGWVLTTFFNIVVGIDDPQQFFPPKFCQGAKLDATADAANFYSIFKNIN
;
A
#
# COMPACT_ATOMS: atom_id res chain seq x y z
N MET A 1 9.89 -25.01 -43.03
CA MET A 1 8.72 -24.47 -42.28
C MET A 1 8.56 -25.04 -40.89
N LYS A 2 8.53 -26.38 -40.68
CA LYS A 2 8.33 -26.98 -39.34
C LYS A 2 9.43 -26.64 -38.31
N THR A 3 10.69 -26.56 -38.73
CA THR A 3 11.84 -26.18 -37.89
C THR A 3 11.84 -24.70 -37.51
N PHE A 4 11.44 -23.81 -38.43
CA PHE A 4 11.31 -22.37 -38.16
C PHE A 4 10.19 -22.06 -37.15
N VAL A 5 9.07 -22.81 -37.20
CA VAL A 5 7.98 -22.68 -36.23
C VAL A 5 8.43 -23.15 -34.83
N LEU A 6 9.18 -24.25 -34.75
CA LEU A 6 9.70 -24.76 -33.46
C LEU A 6 10.68 -23.77 -32.80
N LEU A 7 11.58 -23.16 -33.58
CA LEU A 7 12.52 -22.14 -33.08
C LEU A 7 11.83 -20.85 -32.63
N MET A 8 10.77 -20.41 -33.32
CA MET A 8 9.94 -19.28 -32.89
C MET A 8 9.22 -19.56 -31.55
N CYS A 9 8.65 -20.76 -31.37
CA CYS A 9 8.00 -21.14 -30.10
C CYS A 9 8.97 -21.18 -28.91
N LEU A 10 10.21 -21.64 -29.13
CA LEU A 10 11.25 -21.67 -28.09
C LEU A 10 11.73 -20.26 -27.72
N ALA A 11 11.87 -19.35 -28.69
CA ALA A 11 12.28 -17.97 -28.44
C ALA A 11 11.20 -17.16 -27.68
N VAL A 12 9.91 -17.38 -27.98
CA VAL A 12 8.80 -16.78 -27.24
C VAL A 12 8.70 -17.32 -25.80
N GLY A 13 9.06 -18.60 -25.59
CA GLY A 13 9.12 -19.20 -24.25
C GLY A 13 10.18 -18.57 -23.34
N CYS A 14 11.36 -18.23 -23.86
CA CYS A 14 12.43 -17.61 -23.05
C CYS A 14 12.12 -16.16 -22.63
N LEU A 15 11.40 -15.38 -23.44
CA LEU A 15 10.96 -14.02 -23.08
C LEU A 15 9.83 -13.99 -22.04
N ALA A 16 9.21 -15.14 -21.78
CA ALA A 16 8.16 -15.35 -20.78
C ALA A 16 8.71 -15.84 -19.42
N GLN A 17 10.03 -16.05 -19.29
CA GLN A 17 10.62 -16.59 -18.06
C GLN A 17 11.06 -15.53 -17.05
N THR A 18 11.14 -14.25 -17.43
CA THR A 18 11.49 -13.19 -16.49
C THR A 18 10.25 -12.50 -15.96
N PRO A 19 10.05 -12.46 -14.63
CA PRO A 19 9.02 -11.64 -14.01
C PRO A 19 9.12 -10.21 -14.52
N ARG A 20 7.96 -9.59 -14.75
CA ARG A 20 7.87 -8.19 -15.20
C ARG A 20 7.20 -7.34 -14.13
N PRO A 21 7.55 -6.04 -14.04
CA PRO A 21 6.77 -5.10 -13.26
C PRO A 21 5.28 -5.21 -13.58
N CYS A 22 4.46 -5.17 -12.55
CA CYS A 22 3.02 -5.37 -12.65
C CYS A 22 2.27 -4.30 -11.85
N ARG A 23 0.98 -4.16 -12.14
CA ARG A 23 0.07 -3.27 -11.42
C ARG A 23 -1.03 -4.10 -10.77
N SER A 24 -1.32 -3.81 -9.51
CA SER A 24 -2.40 -4.49 -8.79
C SER A 24 -3.76 -4.16 -9.42
N PRO A 25 -4.77 -5.01 -9.19
CA PRO A 25 -6.16 -4.62 -9.43
C PRO A 25 -6.46 -3.27 -8.78
N PRO A 26 -7.24 -2.39 -9.44
CA PRO A 26 -7.38 -1.01 -9.00
C PRO A 26 -8.24 -0.86 -7.74
N LEU A 27 -8.98 -1.90 -7.36
CA LEU A 27 -9.87 -1.94 -6.21
C LEU A 27 -9.45 -3.10 -5.32
N LEU A 28 -9.07 -2.81 -4.08
CA LEU A 28 -8.65 -3.82 -3.11
C LEU A 28 -9.22 -3.48 -1.73
N THR A 29 -9.81 -4.46 -1.06
CA THR A 29 -10.13 -4.40 0.36
C THR A 29 -9.29 -5.45 1.08
N GLY A 30 -8.74 -5.13 2.24
CA GLY A 30 -7.94 -6.09 2.98
C GLY A 30 -7.53 -5.61 4.36
N ALA A 31 -6.52 -6.26 4.91
CA ALA A 31 -5.86 -5.84 6.13
C ALA A 31 -4.35 -5.74 5.92
N MET A 32 -3.72 -4.92 6.75
CA MET A 32 -2.28 -4.72 6.76
C MET A 32 -1.76 -4.62 8.18
N SER A 33 -0.47 -4.89 8.34
CA SER A 33 0.27 -4.51 9.54
C SER A 33 1.43 -3.61 9.15
N VAL A 34 1.71 -2.60 9.96
CA VAL A 34 2.83 -1.66 9.79
C VAL A 34 3.70 -1.78 11.02
N ALA A 35 4.97 -2.10 10.81
CA ALA A 35 5.93 -2.31 11.88
C ALA A 35 7.25 -1.60 11.61
N ASN A 36 7.78 -0.96 12.64
CA ASN A 36 9.18 -0.55 12.75
C ASN A 36 9.66 -0.77 14.19
N GLU A 37 10.83 -0.24 14.57
CA GLU A 37 11.38 -0.42 15.92
C GLU A 37 10.47 0.10 17.06
N LYS A 38 9.54 1.03 16.78
CA LYS A 38 8.73 1.72 17.80
C LYS A 38 7.22 1.52 17.63
N VAL A 39 6.77 1.27 16.41
CA VAL A 39 5.36 1.22 16.02
C VAL A 39 5.02 -0.19 15.60
N ASN A 40 3.90 -0.72 16.10
CA ASN A 40 3.26 -1.91 15.55
C ASN A 40 1.76 -1.67 15.46
N ALA A 41 1.27 -1.47 14.24
CA ALA A 41 -0.11 -1.14 13.96
C ALA A 41 -0.75 -2.17 13.04
N TYR A 42 -2.05 -2.42 13.25
CA TYR A 42 -2.87 -3.22 12.35
C TYR A 42 -3.98 -2.35 11.79
N ALA A 43 -4.28 -2.50 10.50
CA ALA A 43 -5.31 -1.71 9.85
C ALA A 43 -6.10 -2.55 8.87
N LYS A 44 -7.41 -2.33 8.80
CA LYS A 44 -8.19 -2.65 7.61
C LYS A 44 -8.06 -1.50 6.63
N TYR A 45 -7.98 -1.81 5.34
CA TYR A 45 -7.92 -0.80 4.31
C TYR A 45 -8.89 -1.08 3.17
N ASP A 46 -9.41 0.00 2.61
CA ASP A 46 -10.14 0.03 1.34
C ASP A 46 -9.35 0.93 0.39
N TYR A 47 -8.88 0.37 -0.72
CA TYR A 47 -8.02 1.01 -1.70
C TYR A 47 -8.74 1.12 -3.04
N ASP A 48 -8.92 2.34 -3.52
CA ASP A 48 -9.55 2.64 -4.81
C ASP A 48 -8.64 3.55 -5.64
N ALA A 49 -7.91 2.95 -6.58
CA ALA A 49 -7.05 3.63 -7.53
C ALA A 49 -7.81 4.37 -8.62
N LEU A 50 -9.07 4.00 -8.90
CA LEU A 50 -9.87 4.69 -9.92
C LEU A 50 -10.37 6.03 -9.41
N GLY A 51 -10.69 6.11 -8.11
CA GLY A 51 -11.08 7.32 -7.40
C GLY A 51 -9.93 8.06 -6.72
N GLU A 52 -8.73 7.48 -6.71
CA GLU A 52 -7.56 7.93 -5.92
C GLU A 52 -7.94 8.23 -4.48
N ARG A 53 -8.44 7.21 -3.79
CA ARG A 53 -8.92 7.32 -2.42
C ARG A 53 -8.62 6.07 -1.64
N ILE A 54 -8.32 6.26 -0.37
CA ILE A 54 -7.93 5.18 0.53
C ILE A 54 -8.61 5.42 1.87
N ARG A 55 -9.18 4.39 2.47
CA ARG A 55 -9.63 4.44 3.85
C ARG A 55 -8.86 3.44 4.68
N PHE A 56 -8.36 3.90 5.82
CA PHE A 56 -7.78 3.05 6.84
C PHE A 56 -8.68 3.05 8.06
N LYS A 57 -8.93 1.86 8.58
CA LYS A 57 -9.53 1.65 9.89
C LYS A 57 -8.52 0.90 10.72
N GLU A 58 -7.75 1.66 11.47
CA GLU A 58 -6.65 1.18 12.26
C GLU A 58 -7.07 0.83 13.67
N MET A 59 -6.45 -0.24 14.16
CA MET A 59 -6.32 -0.54 15.56
C MET A 59 -4.84 -0.88 15.79
N GLY A 60 -4.10 0.07 16.35
CA GLY A 60 -2.66 -0.04 16.53
C GLY A 60 -2.25 -0.02 17.99
N SER A 61 -0.98 -0.34 18.23
CA SER A 61 -0.33 -0.16 19.51
C SER A 61 1.01 0.57 19.36
N TYR A 62 1.27 1.53 20.24
CA TYR A 62 2.55 2.24 20.31
C TYR A 62 2.93 2.38 21.78
N GLU A 63 4.15 1.96 22.14
CA GLU A 63 4.60 1.94 23.53
C GLU A 63 3.55 1.38 24.51
N ASN A 64 2.90 0.26 24.14
CA ASN A 64 1.82 -0.41 24.89
C ASN A 64 0.49 0.35 25.04
N LYS A 65 0.30 1.48 24.34
CA LYS A 65 -1.00 2.18 24.25
C LYS A 65 -1.71 1.78 22.98
N THR A 66 -2.95 1.32 23.10
CA THR A 66 -3.80 1.06 21.94
C THR A 66 -4.46 2.34 21.44
N PHE A 67 -4.48 2.54 20.13
CA PHE A 67 -5.21 3.63 19.49
C PHE A 67 -6.07 3.09 18.36
N GLY A 68 -7.24 3.72 18.18
CA GLY A 68 -8.12 3.46 17.05
C GLY A 68 -8.16 4.70 16.17
N LEU A 69 -7.90 4.53 14.88
CA LEU A 69 -7.95 5.62 13.91
C LEU A 69 -8.82 5.22 12.73
N ASP A 70 -9.70 6.11 12.30
CA ASP A 70 -10.41 5.99 11.04
C ASP A 70 -10.02 7.17 10.16
N ALA A 71 -9.21 6.90 9.14
CA ALA A 71 -8.65 7.90 8.25
C ALA A 71 -9.18 7.67 6.84
N LEU A 72 -9.87 8.68 6.28
CA LEU A 72 -10.36 8.68 4.90
C LEU A 72 -9.57 9.71 4.09
N LEU A 73 -8.77 9.23 3.13
CA LEU A 73 -7.92 10.01 2.26
C LEU A 73 -8.59 10.12 0.88
N LEU A 74 -8.86 11.35 0.45
CA LEU A 74 -9.50 11.65 -0.83
C LEU A 74 -8.53 12.52 -1.65
N PHE A 75 -7.64 11.88 -2.41
CA PHE A 75 -6.52 12.58 -3.07
C PHE A 75 -7.03 13.52 -4.18
N ARG A 76 -8.06 13.14 -4.94
CA ARG A 76 -8.68 14.05 -5.92
C ARG A 76 -9.24 15.33 -5.32
N GLU A 77 -9.78 15.22 -4.12
CA GLU A 77 -10.31 16.36 -3.36
C GLU A 77 -9.21 17.11 -2.60
N GLY A 78 -8.04 16.50 -2.39
CA GLY A 78 -6.92 17.07 -1.65
C GLY A 78 -7.22 17.18 -0.15
N VAL A 79 -8.03 16.27 0.40
CA VAL A 79 -8.43 16.30 1.80
C VAL A 79 -8.29 14.93 2.47
N MET A 80 -7.98 14.96 3.76
CA MET A 80 -8.02 13.80 4.64
C MET A 80 -8.99 14.07 5.79
N TYR A 81 -9.80 13.07 6.14
CA TYR A 81 -10.64 13.08 7.32
C TYR A 81 -10.09 12.10 8.36
N THR A 82 -9.81 12.60 9.55
CA THR A 82 -9.63 11.76 10.75
C THR A 82 -10.95 11.73 11.52
N ILE A 83 -11.55 10.56 11.65
CA ILE A 83 -12.92 10.38 12.13
C ILE A 83 -12.90 9.73 13.52
N ASN A 84 -13.50 10.40 14.50
CA ASN A 84 -13.73 9.83 15.83
C ASN A 84 -15.21 9.47 15.99
N HIS A 85 -15.53 8.18 15.85
CA HIS A 85 -16.91 7.69 15.99
C HIS A 85 -17.47 7.81 17.40
N LYS A 86 -16.64 7.74 18.44
CA LYS A 86 -17.09 7.86 19.84
C LYS A 86 -17.57 9.27 20.13
N ASN A 87 -16.79 10.27 19.72
CA ASN A 87 -17.09 11.68 19.99
C ASN A 87 -17.93 12.32 18.88
N ARG A 88 -18.16 11.61 17.77
CA ARG A 88 -18.83 12.12 16.56
C ARG A 88 -18.17 13.40 16.04
N THR A 89 -16.85 13.46 16.10
CA THR A 89 -16.04 14.58 15.62
C THR A 89 -15.16 14.14 14.46
N CYS A 90 -14.82 15.09 13.58
CA CYS A 90 -13.92 14.85 12.47
C CYS A 90 -12.92 15.99 12.36
N LYS A 91 -11.64 15.65 12.19
CA LYS A 91 -10.61 16.60 11.77
C LYS A 91 -10.47 16.51 10.26
N LYS A 92 -10.53 17.65 9.57
CA LYS A 92 -10.34 17.73 8.12
C LYS A 92 -9.03 18.44 7.84
N GLU A 93 -8.11 17.75 7.18
CA GLU A 93 -6.74 18.21 6.92
C GLU A 93 -6.46 18.24 5.43
N ARG A 94 -5.45 19.03 5.03
CA ARG A 94 -4.98 19.09 3.65
C ARG A 94 -4.21 17.82 3.29
N LEU A 95 -4.44 17.31 2.10
CA LEU A 95 -3.73 16.17 1.51
C LEU A 95 -3.15 16.59 0.16
N ASN A 96 -1.88 16.28 -0.12
CA ASN A 96 -1.30 16.52 -1.44
C ASN A 96 -1.86 15.50 -2.42
N LYS A 97 -2.28 15.95 -3.61
CA LYS A 97 -2.92 15.06 -4.58
C LYS A 97 -1.91 14.11 -5.23
N GLU A 98 -0.68 14.58 -5.36
CA GLU A 98 0.46 13.87 -5.95
C GLU A 98 1.00 12.75 -5.06
N ASP A 99 0.60 12.73 -3.78
CA ASP A 99 1.02 11.70 -2.82
C ASP A 99 0.16 10.42 -2.91
N PHE A 100 -0.72 10.29 -3.92
CA PHE A 100 -1.41 9.03 -4.16
C PHE A 100 -0.41 7.98 -4.66
N HIS A 101 -0.22 6.92 -3.89
CA HIS A 101 0.70 5.85 -4.25
C HIS A 101 -0.05 4.69 -4.91
N PRO A 102 0.15 4.44 -6.21
CA PRO A 102 -0.39 3.26 -6.85
C PRO A 102 0.23 1.99 -6.27
N MET A 103 -0.57 0.94 -6.06
CA MET A 103 -0.07 -0.39 -5.69
C MET A 103 0.47 -1.09 -6.95
N GLU A 104 1.67 -0.72 -7.35
CA GLU A 104 2.33 -1.24 -8.55
C GLU A 104 3.85 -1.30 -8.37
N ILE A 105 4.49 -2.08 -9.23
CA ILE A 105 5.94 -2.08 -9.38
C ILE A 105 6.32 -1.09 -10.49
N PRO A 106 7.14 -0.07 -10.18
CA PRO A 106 7.69 0.83 -11.19
C PRO A 106 8.44 0.10 -12.30
N ALA A 107 8.38 0.64 -13.52
CA ALA A 107 8.98 0.01 -14.68
C ALA A 107 10.52 -0.07 -14.62
N ASP A 108 11.15 0.80 -13.84
CA ASP A 108 12.59 0.88 -13.60
C ASP A 108 13.05 0.07 -12.38
N ALA A 109 12.14 -0.66 -11.72
CA ALA A 109 12.47 -1.50 -10.57
C ALA A 109 13.36 -2.69 -10.97
N ALA A 110 14.32 -3.01 -10.11
CA ALA A 110 15.18 -4.18 -10.26
C ALA A 110 14.54 -5.40 -9.60
N LEU A 111 14.43 -6.51 -10.33
CA LEU A 111 14.02 -7.79 -9.75
C LEU A 111 15.12 -8.31 -8.84
N LEU A 112 14.84 -8.49 -7.55
CA LEU A 112 15.76 -9.12 -6.61
C LEU A 112 15.69 -10.65 -6.68
N GLY A 113 14.49 -11.19 -6.87
CA GLY A 113 14.29 -12.62 -6.98
C GLY A 113 12.83 -13.05 -6.96
N GLN A 114 12.62 -14.30 -7.36
CA GLN A 114 11.34 -14.99 -7.29
C GLN A 114 11.46 -16.14 -6.28
N VAL A 115 10.53 -16.22 -5.34
CA VAL A 115 10.55 -17.22 -4.26
C VAL A 115 9.14 -17.77 -3.99
N ILE A 116 9.09 -18.93 -3.33
CA ILE A 116 7.83 -19.50 -2.81
C ILE A 116 7.78 -19.18 -1.32
N LEU A 117 6.78 -18.41 -0.90
CA LEU A 117 6.46 -18.25 0.53
C LEU A 117 5.65 -19.47 0.99
N GLY A 118 5.98 -20.02 2.16
CA GLY A 118 5.35 -21.25 2.66
C GLY A 118 6.12 -22.50 2.22
N SER A 119 5.43 -23.48 1.65
CA SER A 119 6.02 -24.76 1.25
C SER A 119 5.69 -25.12 -0.20
N SER A 120 6.67 -25.70 -0.91
CA SER A 120 6.48 -26.32 -2.22
C SER A 120 6.08 -27.80 -2.14
N SER A 121 5.87 -28.33 -0.94
CA SER A 121 5.63 -29.77 -0.71
C SER A 121 4.22 -30.24 -1.09
N GLY A 122 3.25 -29.32 -1.26
CA GLY A 122 1.88 -29.69 -1.61
C GLY A 122 1.06 -28.55 -2.23
N PRO A 123 -0.02 -28.86 -2.96
CA PRO A 123 -0.90 -27.86 -3.56
C PRO A 123 -1.48 -26.91 -2.50
N GLY A 124 -1.46 -25.60 -2.77
CA GLY A 124 -2.02 -24.58 -1.88
C GLY A 124 -1.18 -24.26 -0.63
N GLN A 125 -0.01 -24.88 -0.45
CA GLN A 125 0.87 -24.61 0.69
C GLN A 125 1.89 -23.48 0.44
N GLY A 126 2.01 -23.04 -0.83
CA GLY A 126 3.00 -22.08 -1.27
C GLY A 126 2.38 -20.95 -2.07
N LEU A 127 2.98 -19.77 -1.97
CA LEU A 127 2.64 -18.59 -2.76
C LEU A 127 3.86 -18.14 -3.55
N LEU A 128 3.78 -18.18 -4.88
CA LEU A 128 4.84 -17.68 -5.76
C LEU A 128 4.83 -16.15 -5.78
N VAL A 129 5.95 -15.54 -5.39
CA VAL A 129 6.09 -14.09 -5.28
C VAL A 129 7.38 -13.60 -5.91
N ASN A 130 7.39 -12.34 -6.32
CA ASN A 130 8.56 -11.62 -6.80
C ASN A 130 8.84 -10.44 -5.88
N THR A 131 10.11 -10.28 -5.51
CA THR A 131 10.58 -9.13 -4.76
C THR A 131 11.33 -8.19 -5.68
N TRP A 132 10.93 -6.91 -5.64
CA TRP A 132 11.48 -5.84 -6.45
C TRP A 132 12.14 -4.80 -5.56
N TYR A 133 13.16 -4.14 -6.10
CA TYR A 133 13.90 -3.07 -5.44
C TYR A 133 13.88 -1.80 -6.27
N GLY A 134 13.78 -0.66 -5.60
CA GLY A 134 14.02 0.63 -6.23
C GLY A 134 14.60 1.65 -5.26
N GLU A 135 15.17 2.69 -5.85
CA GLU A 135 15.70 3.84 -5.15
C GLU A 135 15.13 5.11 -5.76
N ARG A 136 14.82 6.10 -4.93
CA ARG A 136 14.46 7.45 -5.37
C ARG A 136 15.33 8.47 -4.67
N ALA A 137 15.99 9.32 -5.45
CA ALA A 137 16.73 10.44 -4.89
C ALA A 137 15.77 11.41 -4.19
N THR A 138 16.11 11.82 -2.97
CA THR A 138 15.32 12.81 -2.24
C THR A 138 15.82 14.22 -2.58
N PRO A 139 14.97 15.26 -2.47
CA PRO A 139 15.38 16.65 -2.72
C PRO A 139 16.52 17.12 -1.80
N THR A 140 16.72 16.47 -0.65
CA THR A 140 17.76 16.78 0.32
C THR A 140 19.08 16.03 0.06
N GLY A 141 19.21 15.32 -1.07
CA GLY A 141 20.41 14.59 -1.46
C GLY A 141 20.55 13.19 -0.86
N GLY A 142 19.52 12.71 -0.14
CA GLY A 142 19.42 11.34 0.34
C GLY A 142 18.84 10.39 -0.72
N LYS A 143 18.66 9.12 -0.34
CA LYS A 143 18.01 8.10 -1.18
C LYS A 143 16.96 7.36 -0.37
N ASP A 144 15.72 7.54 -0.76
CA ASP A 144 14.65 6.68 -0.31
C ASP A 144 14.78 5.33 -1.02
N LYS A 145 14.76 4.26 -0.24
CA LYS A 145 14.90 2.88 -0.76
C LYS A 145 13.66 2.11 -0.45
N TRP A 146 13.27 1.23 -1.34
CA TRP A 146 12.11 0.39 -1.12
C TRP A 146 12.32 -1.01 -1.67
N LEU A 147 11.73 -1.97 -0.97
CA LEU A 147 11.58 -3.34 -1.42
C LEU A 147 10.09 -3.66 -1.41
N SER A 148 9.57 -4.21 -2.49
CA SER A 148 8.17 -4.63 -2.54
C SER A 148 8.02 -6.02 -3.10
N THR A 149 7.21 -6.82 -2.42
CA THR A 149 6.93 -8.21 -2.77
C THR A 149 5.49 -8.32 -3.22
N PHE A 150 5.29 -8.84 -4.43
CA PHE A 150 3.96 -9.06 -5.03
C PHE A 150 3.83 -10.51 -5.48
N THR A 151 2.60 -11.01 -5.52
CA THR A 151 2.33 -12.31 -6.14
C THR A 151 2.67 -12.28 -7.63
N GLU A 152 3.27 -13.35 -8.14
CA GLU A 152 3.52 -13.50 -9.59
C GLU A 152 2.19 -13.43 -10.35
N PHE A 153 1.18 -14.12 -9.83
CA PHE A 153 -0.15 -14.16 -10.44
C PHE A 153 -1.10 -13.19 -9.74
N GLY A 154 -1.72 -12.31 -10.52
CA GLY A 154 -2.70 -11.33 -10.04
C GLY A 154 -2.09 -10.04 -9.48
N CYS A 155 -0.77 -9.94 -9.34
CA CYS A 155 -0.06 -8.76 -8.83
C CYS A 155 -0.66 -8.24 -7.51
N ILE A 156 -0.84 -9.12 -6.54
CA ILE A 156 -1.41 -8.78 -5.23
C ILE A 156 -0.25 -8.41 -4.28
N PRO A 157 -0.31 -7.28 -3.57
CA PRO A 157 0.77 -6.88 -2.67
C PRO A 157 0.85 -7.85 -1.49
N VAL A 158 2.07 -8.29 -1.17
CA VAL A 158 2.35 -9.16 -0.02
C VAL A 158 3.05 -8.37 1.07
N SER A 159 4.09 -7.62 0.70
CA SER A 159 4.78 -6.71 1.61
C SER A 159 5.44 -5.56 0.89
N THR A 160 5.71 -4.49 1.62
CA THR A 160 6.57 -3.40 1.19
C THR A 160 7.37 -2.91 2.37
N THR A 161 8.68 -2.79 2.18
CA THR A 161 9.59 -2.19 3.15
C THR A 161 10.10 -0.89 2.56
N TYR A 162 9.88 0.22 3.27
CA TYR A 162 10.34 1.54 2.87
C TYR A 162 11.38 2.04 3.86
N TYR A 163 12.46 2.61 3.35
CA TYR A 163 13.49 3.26 4.15
C TYR A 163 13.43 4.77 3.95
N THR A 164 13.40 5.50 5.06
CA THR A 164 13.77 6.93 5.09
C THR A 164 14.80 7.19 6.17
N ASP A 165 15.57 8.25 6.02
CA ASP A 165 16.50 8.72 7.04
C ASP A 165 15.81 9.05 8.38
N LYS A 166 14.50 9.36 8.36
CA LYS A 166 13.71 9.74 9.55
C LYS A 166 13.14 8.54 10.31
N THR A 167 12.67 7.53 9.58
CA THR A 167 11.91 6.41 10.16
C THR A 167 12.69 5.10 10.21
N GLY A 168 13.86 5.05 9.58
CA GLY A 168 14.52 3.79 9.27
C GLY A 168 13.66 2.92 8.35
N TRP A 169 13.84 1.60 8.44
CA TRP A 169 13.03 0.64 7.71
C TRP A 169 11.64 0.49 8.35
N VAL A 170 10.60 0.69 7.56
CA VAL A 170 9.21 0.45 7.93
C VAL A 170 8.69 -0.69 7.06
N LEU A 171 8.28 -1.79 7.68
CA LEU A 171 7.68 -2.93 7.01
C LEU A 171 6.17 -2.81 7.05
N THR A 172 5.54 -2.87 5.88
CA THR A 172 4.10 -3.08 5.73
C THR A 172 3.87 -4.47 5.16
N THR A 173 3.05 -5.28 5.80
CA THR A 173 2.58 -6.57 5.25
C THR A 173 1.08 -6.49 4.99
N PHE A 174 0.63 -7.11 3.90
CA PHE A 174 -0.77 -7.11 3.51
C PHE A 174 -1.31 -8.54 3.51
N PHE A 175 -2.55 -8.71 3.96
CA PHE A 175 -3.18 -10.02 4.12
C PHE A 175 -4.71 -9.91 4.04
N ASN A 176 -5.37 -11.05 3.81
CA ASN A 176 -6.82 -11.15 3.64
C ASN A 176 -7.36 -10.19 2.56
N ILE A 177 -6.60 -10.04 1.45
CA ILE A 177 -6.96 -9.13 0.37
C ILE A 177 -8.04 -9.76 -0.50
N VAL A 178 -9.07 -8.98 -0.79
CA VAL A 178 -10.13 -9.27 -1.75
C VAL A 178 -10.04 -8.24 -2.87
N VAL A 179 -10.12 -8.70 -4.12
CA VAL A 179 -10.20 -7.82 -5.29
C VAL A 179 -11.62 -7.25 -5.38
N GLY A 180 -11.72 -5.93 -5.32
CA GLY A 180 -12.99 -5.20 -5.24
C GLY A 180 -13.08 -4.33 -3.99
N ILE A 181 -14.23 -3.69 -3.84
CA ILE A 181 -14.62 -2.94 -2.63
C ILE A 181 -15.86 -3.60 -2.05
N ASP A 182 -15.76 -4.11 -0.83
CA ASP A 182 -16.88 -4.80 -0.17
C ASP A 182 -18.06 -3.86 0.12
N ASP A 183 -17.76 -2.63 0.54
CA ASP A 183 -18.75 -1.60 0.83
C ASP A 183 -18.32 -0.22 0.28
N PRO A 184 -18.88 0.24 -0.86
CA PRO A 184 -18.55 1.54 -1.42
C PRO A 184 -18.91 2.74 -0.51
N GLN A 185 -19.80 2.55 0.47
CA GLN A 185 -20.14 3.62 1.43
C GLN A 185 -18.95 3.99 2.32
N GLN A 186 -17.92 3.14 2.36
CA GLN A 186 -16.69 3.42 3.10
C GLN A 186 -15.94 4.65 2.57
N PHE A 187 -16.16 5.11 1.35
CA PHE A 187 -15.49 6.30 0.85
C PHE A 187 -16.25 7.60 1.07
N PHE A 188 -17.39 7.57 1.77
CA PHE A 188 -18.15 8.77 2.11
C PHE A 188 -17.95 9.11 3.59
N PRO A 189 -17.58 10.36 3.93
CA PRO A 189 -17.46 10.76 5.32
C PRO A 189 -18.85 10.71 5.99
N PRO A 190 -18.95 10.29 7.27
CA PRO A 190 -20.20 10.31 8.01
C PRO A 190 -20.86 11.69 8.00
N LYS A 191 -22.19 11.75 8.12
CA LYS A 191 -22.94 13.03 8.12
C LYS A 191 -22.43 14.04 9.14
N PHE A 192 -21.96 13.58 10.31
CA PHE A 192 -21.42 14.47 11.35
C PHE A 192 -20.08 15.15 10.94
N CYS A 193 -19.42 14.70 9.87
CA CYS A 193 -18.23 15.36 9.32
C CYS A 193 -18.55 16.50 8.35
N GLN A 194 -19.81 16.71 7.93
CA GLN A 194 -20.16 17.73 6.92
C GLN A 194 -19.78 19.16 7.35
N GLY A 195 -19.77 19.44 8.66
CA GLY A 195 -19.37 20.74 9.22
C GLY A 195 -17.88 20.88 9.56
N ALA A 196 -17.05 19.87 9.29
CA ALA A 196 -15.63 19.90 9.63
C ALA A 196 -14.91 20.97 8.80
N LYS A 197 -14.34 21.98 9.48
CA LYS A 197 -13.53 23.02 8.83
C LYS A 197 -12.16 22.45 8.47
N LEU A 198 -11.67 22.82 7.29
CA LEU A 198 -10.32 22.48 6.86
C LEU A 198 -9.32 23.21 7.76
N ASP A 199 -8.46 22.45 8.44
CA ASP A 199 -7.31 23.00 9.13
C ASP A 199 -6.22 23.32 8.10
N ALA A 200 -6.26 24.55 7.58
CA ALA A 200 -5.31 25.04 6.57
C ALA A 200 -3.93 25.37 7.16
N THR A 201 -3.79 25.35 8.48
CA THR A 201 -2.54 25.66 9.19
C THR A 201 -1.72 24.42 9.53
N ALA A 202 -2.31 23.23 9.42
CA ALA A 202 -1.60 21.97 9.59
C ALA A 202 -0.77 21.61 8.34
N ASP A 203 0.40 21.00 8.55
CA ASP A 203 1.19 20.40 7.47
C ASP A 203 0.33 19.40 6.68
N ALA A 204 0.57 19.29 5.37
CA ALA A 204 -0.13 18.33 4.54
C ALA A 204 0.08 16.91 5.09
N ALA A 205 -1.01 16.22 5.36
CA ALA A 205 -0.96 14.83 5.78
C ALA A 205 -0.40 13.98 4.63
N ASN A 206 0.48 13.05 4.96
CA ASN A 206 0.92 11.96 4.07
C ASN A 206 0.54 10.61 4.69
N PHE A 207 0.74 9.51 3.95
CA PHE A 207 0.45 8.15 4.42
C PHE A 207 1.00 7.87 5.83
N TYR A 208 2.21 8.34 6.13
CA TYR A 208 2.84 8.14 7.43
C TYR A 208 2.40 9.14 8.52
N SER A 209 1.71 10.21 8.15
CA SER A 209 1.25 11.25 9.08
C SER A 209 0.15 10.76 10.00
N ILE A 210 -0.59 9.76 9.54
CA ILE A 210 -1.54 8.96 10.33
C ILE A 210 -0.85 8.40 11.59
N PHE A 211 0.42 7.97 11.48
CA PHE A 211 1.19 7.43 12.59
C PHE A 211 1.98 8.51 13.38
N LYS A 212 1.92 9.79 13.00
CA LYS A 212 2.65 10.88 13.70
C LYS A 212 1.97 11.32 15.00
N ASN A 213 0.66 11.14 15.13
CA ASN A 213 -0.09 11.58 16.32
C ASN A 213 -0.10 10.54 17.44
N ILE A 214 0.86 9.61 17.47
CA ILE A 214 0.96 8.58 18.51
C ILE A 214 1.89 9.02 19.67
N ASN A 215 2.04 10.33 19.87
CA ASN A 215 2.70 10.90 21.06
C ASN A 215 1.71 11.04 22.22
#